data_AF-A0A438E1D1-F1
#
_entry.id   AF-A0A438E1D1-F1
#
_cell.length_a   1.000
_cell.length_b   1.000
_cell.length_c   1.000
_cell.angle_alpha   90.00
_cell.angle_beta   90.00
_cell.angle_gamma   90.00
#
_symmetry.space_group_name_H-M   'P 1'
#
loop_
_entity.id
_entity.type
_entity.pdbx_description
1 polymer ?
#
loop_
_entity_poly.entity_id
_entity_poly.type
_entity_poly.pdbx_seq_one_letter_code
_entity_poly.pdbx_strand_id
1 'polypeptide(L)'
;MASNTRLQIIIFTISLCNLSLMSSSSWRSLDTQTDYRKWVSWNVENYRKKTALQPQSINETPSGGGGKALDIKLSKAEMNKVTMTVSQDGTADYTTISDALHTIPLYNTRRVILVINPGVYREKVTIPRALPFVTFLGDASDPPTITGNDTASVIGRNGVPLKTFQSATVGVDANYFVAINIKFENTAPHVIGSAGGQAVALRISGTKAAFYNCSFYGSQDTLYDHTGLHYFNNCFIQGSVDFIFGYGRSLYEVSTYHQIKGCCSSRYLFKIPNRPRNLKPEKT
;
A
#
# COMPACT_ATOMS: atom_id res chain seq x y z
N MET A 1 79.86 27.68 11.14
CA MET A 1 79.91 29.01 10.50
C MET A 1 79.22 28.92 9.13
N ALA A 2 78.57 30.01 8.69
CA ALA A 2 78.11 30.33 7.31
C ALA A 2 77.58 29.19 6.38
N SER A 3 76.31 29.16 5.97
CA SER A 3 75.63 30.08 5.01
C SER A 3 76.15 29.87 3.56
N ASN A 4 75.37 29.62 2.50
CA ASN A 4 74.10 30.26 2.10
C ASN A 4 73.41 29.54 0.90
N THR A 5 72.22 29.99 0.51
CA THR A 5 71.34 29.42 -0.55
C THR A 5 71.54 30.00 -1.97
N ARG A 6 71.12 29.21 -3.00
CA ARG A 6 70.47 29.55 -4.33
C ARG A 6 70.90 28.55 -5.42
N LEU A 7 70.23 28.33 -6.58
CA LEU A 7 68.82 28.30 -7.04
C LEU A 7 68.83 27.82 -8.53
N GLN A 8 67.72 27.24 -9.07
CA GLN A 8 67.47 26.83 -10.48
C GLN A 8 68.12 25.48 -10.91
N ILE A 9 67.43 24.39 -11.33
CA ILE A 9 66.23 24.07 -12.17
C ILE A 9 66.56 23.83 -13.67
N ILE A 10 66.61 22.54 -14.08
CA ILE A 10 66.18 21.95 -15.38
C ILE A 10 65.78 20.48 -15.10
N ILE A 11 64.50 20.13 -14.86
CA ILE A 11 63.47 19.65 -15.82
C ILE A 11 63.78 18.31 -16.51
N PHE A 12 63.35 17.22 -15.86
CA PHE A 12 63.04 15.86 -16.34
C PHE A 12 62.12 15.25 -15.24
N THR A 13 61.06 14.44 -15.45
CA THR A 13 60.42 13.86 -16.65
C THR A 13 58.88 13.97 -16.63
N ILE A 14 58.29 13.63 -17.79
CA ILE A 14 56.89 13.30 -18.13
C ILE A 14 56.07 12.55 -17.05
N SER A 15 54.92 13.11 -16.68
CA SER A 15 53.70 12.34 -16.36
C SER A 15 52.48 13.12 -16.85
N LEU A 16 52.12 12.91 -18.13
CA LEU A 16 50.87 13.43 -18.70
C LEU A 16 49.72 12.58 -18.18
N CYS A 17 49.20 12.95 -17.01
CA CYS A 17 47.93 12.45 -16.53
C CYS A 17 46.85 12.97 -17.50
N ASN A 18 46.40 12.11 -18.42
CA ASN A 18 45.26 12.41 -19.29
C ASN A 18 44.03 12.65 -18.41
N LEU A 19 43.72 13.92 -18.15
CA LEU A 19 42.45 14.32 -17.55
C LEU A 19 41.36 14.23 -18.61
N SER A 20 41.05 13.01 -19.05
CA SER A 20 39.80 12.74 -19.73
C SER A 20 38.67 13.01 -18.74
N LEU A 21 37.91 14.06 -19.02
CA LEU A 21 36.61 14.33 -18.41
C LEU A 21 35.62 13.22 -18.81
N MET A 22 35.81 12.04 -18.25
CA MET A 22 34.78 11.00 -18.23
C MET A 22 33.75 11.43 -17.20
N SER A 23 32.62 11.95 -17.68
CA SER A 23 31.43 12.20 -16.87
C SER A 23 30.87 10.87 -16.35
N SER A 24 31.41 10.42 -15.22
CA SER A 24 30.95 9.20 -14.58
C SER A 24 29.61 9.45 -13.87
N SER A 25 28.72 8.44 -13.95
CA SER A 25 27.40 8.37 -13.30
C SER A 25 26.18 9.11 -13.91
N SER A 26 25.99 9.08 -15.24
CA SER A 26 24.62 9.05 -15.81
C SER A 26 23.95 7.67 -15.74
N TRP A 27 24.71 6.63 -15.37
CA TRP A 27 24.29 5.23 -15.35
C TRP A 27 23.62 4.83 -14.03
N ARG A 28 22.34 5.19 -13.84
CA ARG A 28 21.46 4.47 -12.87
C ARG A 28 19.94 4.64 -13.01
N SER A 29 19.42 5.47 -13.92
CA SER A 29 17.97 5.69 -14.08
C SER A 29 17.32 4.90 -15.22
N LEU A 30 18.05 4.63 -16.32
CA LEU A 30 17.46 4.00 -17.51
C LEU A 30 17.14 2.51 -17.31
N ASP A 31 17.97 1.83 -16.50
CA ASP A 31 17.84 0.39 -16.24
C ASP A 31 16.62 0.08 -15.37
N THR A 32 16.36 0.90 -14.33
CA THR A 32 15.20 0.72 -13.43
C THR A 32 13.87 0.94 -14.14
N GLN A 33 13.78 1.92 -15.06
CA GLN A 33 12.57 2.16 -15.84
C GLN A 33 12.35 1.06 -16.89
N THR A 34 13.43 0.55 -17.50
CA THR A 34 13.38 -0.56 -18.44
C THR A 34 12.97 -1.87 -17.75
N ASP A 35 13.52 -2.17 -16.58
CA ASP A 35 13.17 -3.34 -15.78
C ASP A 35 11.76 -3.25 -15.20
N TYR A 36 11.29 -2.06 -14.79
CA TYR A 36 9.89 -1.84 -14.46
C TYR A 36 8.97 -2.19 -15.65
N ARG A 37 9.28 -1.71 -16.86
CA ARG A 37 8.49 -2.04 -18.07
C ARG A 37 8.53 -3.53 -18.40
N LYS A 38 9.68 -4.20 -18.30
CA LYS A 38 9.79 -5.67 -18.44
C LYS A 38 8.93 -6.40 -17.40
N TRP A 39 8.97 -5.97 -16.15
CA TRP A 39 8.19 -6.55 -15.05
C TRP A 39 6.68 -6.36 -15.23
N VAL A 40 6.23 -5.17 -15.61
CA VAL A 40 4.81 -4.90 -15.94
C VAL A 40 4.36 -5.82 -17.09
N SER A 41 5.12 -5.88 -18.18
CA SER A 41 4.81 -6.77 -19.32
C SER A 41 4.77 -8.24 -18.92
N TRP A 42 5.70 -8.71 -18.09
CA TRP A 42 5.69 -10.08 -17.56
C TRP A 42 4.46 -10.35 -16.69
N ASN A 43 4.02 -9.42 -15.85
CA ASN A 43 2.82 -9.61 -15.03
C ASN A 43 1.55 -9.62 -15.87
N VAL A 44 1.42 -8.72 -16.84
CA VAL A 44 0.31 -8.69 -17.80
C VAL A 44 0.23 -10.01 -18.56
N GLU A 45 1.36 -10.54 -19.01
CA GLU A 45 1.40 -11.79 -19.77
C GLU A 45 1.13 -13.02 -18.91
N ASN A 46 1.66 -13.08 -17.67
CA ASN A 46 1.32 -14.14 -16.73
C ASN A 46 -0.14 -14.10 -16.29
N TYR A 47 -0.74 -12.91 -16.17
CA TYR A 47 -2.17 -12.75 -15.94
C TYR A 47 -2.97 -13.32 -17.11
N ARG A 48 -2.67 -12.91 -18.35
CA ARG A 48 -3.31 -13.42 -19.57
C ARG A 48 -3.26 -14.95 -19.66
N LYS A 49 -2.07 -15.53 -19.48
CA LYS A 49 -1.87 -17.00 -19.48
C LYS A 49 -2.71 -17.69 -18.40
N LYS A 50 -2.72 -17.17 -17.16
CA LYS A 50 -3.54 -17.74 -16.08
C LYS A 50 -5.05 -17.60 -16.33
N THR A 51 -5.51 -16.50 -16.92
CA THR A 51 -6.92 -16.31 -17.29
C THR A 51 -7.33 -17.24 -18.44
N ALA A 52 -6.46 -17.46 -19.43
CA ALA A 52 -6.72 -18.37 -20.55
C ALA A 52 -6.73 -19.86 -20.14
N LEU A 53 -6.10 -20.20 -19.01
CA LEU A 53 -6.05 -21.56 -18.45
C LEU A 53 -7.18 -21.86 -17.44
N GLN A 54 -8.03 -20.89 -17.10
CA GLN A 54 -9.21 -21.15 -16.27
C GLN A 54 -10.40 -21.54 -17.17
N PRO A 55 -10.99 -22.74 -17.01
CA PRO A 55 -12.21 -23.07 -17.72
C PRO A 55 -13.34 -22.13 -17.29
N GLN A 56 -13.95 -21.43 -18.25
CA GLN A 56 -15.14 -20.63 -17.98
C GLN A 56 -16.29 -21.56 -17.60
N SER A 57 -16.79 -21.44 -16.37
CA SER A 57 -18.03 -22.10 -15.96
C SER A 57 -19.19 -21.53 -16.78
N ILE A 58 -19.79 -22.40 -17.59
CA ILE A 58 -20.71 -22.07 -18.68
C ILE A 58 -22.09 -21.64 -18.12
N ASN A 59 -22.63 -20.52 -18.60
CA ASN A 59 -24.05 -20.31 -18.95
C ASN A 59 -24.39 -18.80 -19.14
N GLU A 60 -23.81 -18.16 -20.16
CA GLU A 60 -24.36 -16.89 -20.69
C GLU A 60 -24.36 -16.95 -22.23
N THR A 61 -25.52 -16.67 -22.84
CA THR A 61 -25.78 -16.80 -24.28
C THR A 61 -25.08 -15.68 -25.07
N PRO A 62 -24.46 -15.96 -26.23
CA PRO A 62 -23.69 -14.95 -26.94
C PRO A 62 -24.55 -14.04 -27.81
N SER A 63 -24.53 -12.73 -27.54
CA SER A 63 -24.96 -11.70 -28.50
C SER A 63 -23.90 -10.60 -28.65
N GLY A 64 -23.05 -10.74 -29.68
CA GLY A 64 -22.40 -9.65 -30.42
C GLY A 64 -21.50 -8.66 -29.68
N GLY A 65 -20.19 -8.69 -29.99
CA GLY A 65 -19.28 -7.56 -29.78
C GLY A 65 -18.04 -7.89 -28.95
N GLY A 66 -16.87 -7.73 -29.56
CA GLY A 66 -15.58 -8.02 -28.92
C GLY A 66 -15.22 -7.05 -27.80
N GLY A 67 -15.62 -7.37 -26.57
CA GLY A 67 -15.17 -6.75 -25.34
C GLY A 67 -15.04 -7.81 -24.26
N LYS A 68 -14.01 -7.72 -23.41
CA LYS A 68 -13.91 -8.59 -22.23
C LYS A 68 -15.20 -8.47 -21.43
N ALA A 69 -15.70 -9.58 -20.89
CA ALA A 69 -16.74 -9.53 -19.88
C ALA A 69 -16.30 -8.60 -18.74
N LEU A 70 -16.84 -7.38 -18.75
CA LEU A 70 -16.76 -6.44 -17.64
C LEU A 70 -17.27 -7.18 -16.41
N ASP A 71 -16.63 -6.95 -15.27
CA ASP A 71 -16.94 -7.68 -14.05
C ASP A 71 -18.43 -7.53 -13.69
N ILE A 72 -19.23 -8.56 -14.01
CA ILE A 72 -20.70 -8.45 -14.01
C ILE A 72 -21.22 -8.16 -12.60
N LYS A 73 -20.51 -8.64 -11.57
CA LYS A 73 -20.85 -8.35 -10.16
C LYS A 73 -20.60 -6.89 -9.82
N LEU A 74 -19.45 -6.35 -10.23
CA LEU A 74 -19.15 -4.92 -10.07
C LEU A 74 -20.13 -4.05 -10.87
N SER A 75 -20.38 -4.37 -12.13
CA SER A 75 -21.35 -3.65 -12.98
C SER A 75 -22.74 -3.60 -12.33
N LYS A 76 -23.25 -4.74 -11.83
CA LYS A 76 -24.52 -4.80 -11.09
C LYS A 76 -24.50 -3.97 -9.80
N ALA A 77 -23.38 -3.97 -9.06
CA ALA A 77 -23.24 -3.17 -7.86
C ALA A 77 -23.22 -1.65 -8.13
N GLU A 78 -22.58 -1.21 -9.22
CA GLU A 78 -22.51 0.21 -9.59
C GLU A 78 -23.84 0.78 -10.13
N MET A 79 -24.73 -0.04 -10.69
CA MET A 79 -26.01 0.44 -11.24
C MET A 79 -26.94 1.06 -10.19
N ASN A 80 -26.97 0.51 -8.97
CA ASN A 80 -27.91 0.90 -7.92
C ASN A 80 -27.16 1.27 -6.65
N LYS A 81 -26.47 2.40 -6.64
CA LYS A 81 -25.70 2.84 -5.47
C LYS A 81 -26.63 3.17 -4.29
N VAL A 82 -26.09 3.13 -3.08
CA VAL A 82 -26.70 3.62 -1.83
C VAL A 82 -25.69 4.56 -1.19
N THR A 83 -26.14 5.69 -0.67
CA THR A 83 -25.31 6.63 0.07
C THR A 83 -25.80 6.71 1.51
N MET A 84 -24.88 6.78 2.46
CA MET A 84 -25.12 6.94 3.89
C MET A 84 -24.11 7.96 4.41
N THR A 85 -24.50 8.81 5.35
CA THR A 85 -23.66 9.85 5.92
C THR A 85 -23.24 9.51 7.35
N VAL A 86 -22.01 9.86 7.73
CA VAL A 86 -21.45 9.64 9.07
C VAL A 86 -20.84 10.94 9.57
N SER A 87 -21.23 11.39 10.77
CA SER A 87 -20.71 12.62 11.38
C SER A 87 -20.80 12.57 12.92
N GLN A 88 -19.69 12.85 13.60
CA GLN A 88 -19.60 12.77 15.07
C GLN A 88 -20.45 13.83 15.80
N ASP A 89 -20.88 14.88 15.10
CA ASP A 89 -21.75 15.95 15.64
C ASP A 89 -23.25 15.60 15.63
N GLY A 90 -23.63 14.44 15.08
CA GLY A 90 -25.02 13.99 15.01
C GLY A 90 -25.87 14.64 13.91
N THR A 91 -25.26 15.37 12.96
CA THR A 91 -25.97 15.99 11.82
C THR A 91 -26.22 15.05 10.63
N ALA A 92 -25.69 13.82 10.71
CA ALA A 92 -25.71 12.81 9.65
C ALA A 92 -26.57 11.59 10.04
N ASP A 93 -26.75 10.65 9.11
CA ASP A 93 -27.52 9.41 9.34
C ASP A 93 -26.97 8.57 10.51
N TYR A 94 -25.66 8.60 10.73
CA TYR A 94 -24.95 7.87 11.79
C TYR A 94 -23.87 8.72 12.45
N THR A 95 -23.58 8.45 13.72
CA THR A 95 -22.49 9.10 14.48
C THR A 95 -21.16 8.33 14.42
N THR A 96 -21.19 7.04 14.12
CA THR A 96 -20.01 6.16 14.02
C THR A 96 -19.98 5.41 12.70
N ILE A 97 -18.77 5.06 12.25
CA ILE A 97 -18.56 4.27 11.03
C ILE A 97 -19.05 2.83 11.26
N SER A 98 -18.86 2.31 12.47
CA SER A 98 -19.29 0.96 12.85
C SER A 98 -20.81 0.79 12.77
N ASP A 99 -21.59 1.75 13.27
CA ASP A 99 -23.06 1.67 13.23
C ASP A 99 -23.59 1.74 11.80
N ALA A 100 -23.03 2.60 10.96
CA ALA A 100 -23.33 2.65 9.53
C ALA A 100 -23.02 1.32 8.81
N LEU A 101 -21.92 0.65 9.16
CA LEU A 101 -21.61 -0.67 8.59
C LEU A 101 -22.58 -1.77 9.06
N HIS A 102 -23.08 -1.69 10.30
CA HIS A 102 -23.99 -2.69 10.87
C HIS A 102 -25.38 -2.70 10.22
N THR A 103 -25.84 -1.61 9.61
CA THR A 103 -27.14 -1.61 8.89
C THR A 103 -27.08 -2.19 7.48
N ILE A 104 -25.88 -2.40 6.92
CA ILE A 104 -25.72 -2.97 5.58
C ILE A 104 -25.97 -4.48 5.65
N PRO A 105 -26.92 -5.03 4.85
CA PRO A 105 -27.15 -6.47 4.82
C PRO A 105 -25.91 -7.26 4.39
N LEU A 106 -25.65 -8.37 5.07
CA LEU A 106 -24.63 -9.32 4.65
C LEU A 106 -24.94 -9.86 3.24
N TYR A 107 -23.89 -10.20 2.50
CA TYR A 107 -23.90 -10.56 1.09
C TYR A 107 -24.42 -9.46 0.15
N ASN A 108 -24.21 -8.19 0.57
CA ASN A 108 -24.50 -6.99 -0.19
C ASN A 108 -24.13 -7.10 -1.69
N THR A 109 -25.06 -6.69 -2.56
CA THR A 109 -24.92 -6.73 -4.02
C THR A 109 -24.87 -5.33 -4.67
N ARG A 110 -24.91 -4.27 -3.86
CA ARG A 110 -24.99 -2.86 -4.30
C ARG A 110 -23.76 -2.08 -3.82
N ARG A 111 -23.31 -1.08 -4.57
CA ARG A 111 -22.28 -0.14 -4.09
C ARG A 111 -22.87 0.68 -2.94
N VAL A 112 -22.33 0.56 -1.73
CA VAL A 112 -22.73 1.38 -0.57
C VAL A 112 -21.61 2.37 -0.27
N ILE A 113 -21.91 3.66 -0.31
CA ILE A 113 -20.98 4.76 -0.12
C ILE A 113 -21.25 5.37 1.26
N LEU A 114 -20.31 5.21 2.19
CA LEU A 114 -20.28 5.95 3.44
C LEU A 114 -19.53 7.25 3.19
N VAL A 115 -20.27 8.35 3.17
CA VAL A 115 -19.73 9.71 3.20
C VAL A 115 -19.40 10.02 4.66
N ILE A 116 -18.12 10.17 4.97
CA ILE A 116 -17.62 10.35 6.33
C ILE A 116 -17.18 11.81 6.45
N ASN A 117 -17.91 12.58 7.25
CA ASN A 117 -17.63 13.99 7.49
C ASN A 117 -16.30 14.17 8.24
N PRO A 118 -15.62 15.32 8.09
CA PRO A 118 -14.38 15.62 8.80
C PRO A 118 -14.48 15.36 10.31
N GLY A 119 -13.45 14.75 10.89
CA GLY A 119 -13.46 14.30 12.29
C GLY A 119 -12.36 13.30 12.63
N VAL A 120 -12.31 12.90 13.90
CA VAL A 120 -11.35 11.92 14.44
C VAL A 120 -12.12 10.76 15.06
N TYR A 121 -12.33 9.72 14.24
CA TYR A 121 -13.08 8.52 14.55
C TYR A 121 -12.16 7.53 15.29
N ARG A 122 -12.25 7.53 16.62
CA ARG A 122 -11.49 6.61 17.49
C ARG A 122 -12.17 5.23 17.54
N GLU A 123 -12.20 4.55 16.40
CA GLU A 123 -12.93 3.30 16.19
C GLU A 123 -12.03 2.17 15.68
N LYS A 124 -12.32 0.94 16.12
CA LYS A 124 -11.73 -0.27 15.54
C LYS A 124 -12.70 -0.89 14.53
N VAL A 125 -12.52 -0.57 13.27
CA VAL A 125 -13.45 -0.90 12.19
C VAL A 125 -13.06 -2.23 11.54
N THR A 126 -14.02 -3.14 11.35
CA THR A 126 -13.82 -4.36 10.56
C THR A 126 -14.91 -4.51 9.51
N ILE A 127 -14.52 -4.60 8.23
CA ILE A 127 -15.43 -4.82 7.10
C ILE A 127 -15.31 -6.29 6.70
N PRO A 128 -16.25 -7.16 7.10
CA PRO A 128 -16.12 -8.61 6.92
C PRO A 128 -16.23 -9.00 5.44
N ARG A 129 -15.70 -10.18 5.08
CA ARG A 129 -15.75 -10.69 3.69
C ARG A 129 -17.16 -10.75 3.09
N ALA A 130 -18.18 -10.93 3.93
CA ALA A 130 -19.58 -10.94 3.52
C ALA A 130 -20.13 -9.55 3.14
N LEU A 131 -19.36 -8.46 3.27
CA LEU A 131 -19.81 -7.09 3.03
C LEU A 131 -19.07 -6.40 1.86
N PRO A 132 -19.11 -6.96 0.63
CA PRO A 132 -18.41 -6.39 -0.53
C PRO A 132 -19.04 -5.06 -0.99
N PHE A 133 -18.34 -4.37 -1.89
CA PHE A 133 -18.79 -3.11 -2.53
C PHE A 133 -19.05 -1.93 -1.57
N VAL A 134 -18.42 -1.93 -0.39
CA VAL A 134 -18.39 -0.76 0.50
C VAL A 134 -17.38 0.26 -0.02
N THR A 135 -17.73 1.54 0.05
CA THR A 135 -16.83 2.67 -0.23
C THR A 135 -16.83 3.64 0.95
N PHE A 136 -15.64 4.03 1.40
CA PHE A 136 -15.46 5.18 2.29
C PHE A 136 -15.08 6.40 1.45
N LEU A 137 -15.77 7.52 1.66
CA LEU A 137 -15.56 8.77 0.95
C LEU A 137 -15.49 9.91 1.96
N GLY A 138 -14.31 10.53 2.10
CA GLY A 138 -14.11 11.75 2.88
C GLY A 138 -14.02 13.00 2.02
N ASP A 139 -13.99 14.16 2.68
CA ASP A 139 -13.67 15.43 2.04
C ASP A 139 -12.18 15.45 1.63
N ALA A 140 -11.86 15.98 0.44
CA ALA A 140 -10.48 16.09 -0.03
C ALA A 140 -9.68 17.21 0.68
N SER A 141 -10.37 18.26 1.15
CA SER A 141 -9.81 19.41 1.83
C SER A 141 -9.58 19.18 3.32
N ASP A 142 -10.49 18.44 3.98
CA ASP A 142 -10.27 17.92 5.34
C ASP A 142 -10.65 16.43 5.46
N PRO A 143 -9.74 15.51 5.06
CA PRO A 143 -9.99 14.07 5.16
C PRO A 143 -10.25 13.63 6.62
N PRO A 144 -11.31 12.86 6.92
CA PRO A 144 -11.52 12.28 8.23
C PRO A 144 -10.41 11.29 8.61
N THR A 145 -10.15 11.18 9.91
CA THR A 145 -9.12 10.29 10.46
C THR A 145 -9.76 9.15 11.24
N ILE A 146 -9.52 7.91 10.81
CA ILE A 146 -9.89 6.70 11.56
C ILE A 146 -8.64 6.24 12.31
N THR A 147 -8.67 6.28 13.64
CA THR A 147 -7.47 6.15 14.48
C THR A 147 -7.63 5.15 15.62
N GLY A 148 -6.57 4.41 15.89
CA GLY A 148 -6.46 3.42 16.98
C GLY A 148 -5.06 3.41 17.58
N ASN A 149 -4.80 2.48 18.50
CA ASN A 149 -3.52 2.36 19.21
C ASN A 149 -3.18 0.91 19.61
N ASP A 150 -3.83 -0.09 18.98
CA ASP A 150 -3.58 -1.50 19.29
C ASP A 150 -2.21 -1.94 18.74
N THR A 151 -1.47 -2.71 19.55
CA THR A 151 -0.27 -3.43 19.12
C THR A 151 -0.54 -4.93 19.01
N ALA A 152 0.38 -5.67 18.39
CA ALA A 152 0.34 -7.12 18.32
C ALA A 152 0.40 -7.82 19.69
N SER A 153 0.96 -7.15 20.72
CA SER A 153 1.05 -7.65 22.09
C SER A 153 -0.18 -7.36 22.97
N VAL A 154 -1.08 -6.44 22.58
CA VAL A 154 -2.33 -6.19 23.30
C VAL A 154 -3.15 -7.48 23.40
N ILE A 155 -3.66 -7.78 24.59
CA ILE A 155 -4.53 -8.94 24.84
C ILE A 155 -5.93 -8.64 24.31
N GLY A 156 -6.39 -9.44 23.36
CA GLY A 156 -7.75 -9.36 22.82
C GLY A 156 -8.81 -9.88 23.79
N ARG A 157 -10.09 -9.67 23.45
CA ARG A 157 -11.25 -10.10 24.27
C ARG A 157 -11.32 -11.61 24.54
N ASN A 158 -10.58 -12.42 23.79
CA ASN A 158 -10.45 -13.87 23.95
C ASN A 158 -9.30 -14.30 24.89
N GLY A 159 -8.62 -13.36 25.55
CA GLY A 159 -7.48 -13.65 26.43
C GLY A 159 -6.16 -13.96 25.70
N VAL A 160 -6.12 -13.80 24.37
CA VAL A 160 -4.95 -14.09 23.52
C VAL A 160 -4.42 -12.78 22.93
N PRO A 161 -3.09 -12.59 22.77
CA PRO A 161 -2.56 -11.44 22.05
C PRO A 161 -3.18 -11.30 20.65
N LEU A 162 -3.51 -10.06 20.25
CA LEU A 162 -4.09 -9.74 18.94
C LEU A 162 -3.23 -10.23 17.77
N LYS A 163 -1.91 -10.20 17.94
CA LYS A 163 -0.90 -10.37 16.87
C LYS A 163 -1.07 -9.27 15.79
N THR A 164 -0.11 -9.17 14.87
CA THR A 164 -0.12 -8.17 13.79
C THR A 164 -1.43 -8.16 12.99
N PHE A 165 -2.06 -9.33 12.77
CA PHE A 165 -3.29 -9.40 11.97
C PHE A 165 -4.49 -8.68 12.63
N GLN A 166 -4.63 -8.77 13.96
CA GLN A 166 -5.75 -8.15 14.67
C GLN A 166 -5.38 -6.81 15.33
N SER A 167 -4.13 -6.33 15.24
CA SER A 167 -3.77 -4.98 15.71
C SER A 167 -4.19 -3.85 14.74
N ALA A 168 -4.81 -4.19 13.60
CA ALA A 168 -5.32 -3.23 12.63
C ALA A 168 -6.43 -2.34 13.22
N THR A 169 -6.26 -1.01 13.13
CA THR A 169 -7.33 -0.03 13.37
C THR A 169 -8.49 -0.27 12.40
N VAL A 170 -8.19 -0.45 11.10
CA VAL A 170 -9.18 -0.80 10.07
C VAL A 170 -8.80 -2.11 9.38
N GLY A 171 -9.62 -3.14 9.56
CA GLY A 171 -9.48 -4.45 8.90
C GLY A 171 -10.49 -4.65 7.79
N VAL A 172 -10.05 -4.78 6.54
CA VAL A 172 -10.92 -4.95 5.37
C VAL A 172 -10.73 -6.32 4.75
N ASP A 173 -11.72 -7.20 4.96
CA ASP A 173 -11.78 -8.55 4.37
C ASP A 173 -12.76 -8.63 3.17
N ALA A 174 -13.47 -7.53 2.89
CA ALA A 174 -14.44 -7.34 1.83
C ALA A 174 -13.82 -7.05 0.45
N ASN A 175 -14.30 -7.76 -0.59
CA ASN A 175 -13.90 -7.51 -1.97
C ASN A 175 -14.51 -6.21 -2.52
N TYR A 176 -13.85 -5.59 -3.50
CA TYR A 176 -14.29 -4.35 -4.16
C TYR A 176 -14.43 -3.13 -3.22
N PHE A 177 -13.76 -3.17 -2.07
CA PHE A 177 -13.68 -2.03 -1.16
C PHE A 177 -12.98 -0.84 -1.82
N VAL A 178 -13.47 0.38 -1.59
CA VAL A 178 -12.80 1.60 -2.05
C VAL A 178 -12.68 2.58 -0.90
N ALA A 179 -11.53 3.25 -0.76
CA ALA A 179 -11.40 4.43 0.09
C ALA A 179 -10.94 5.63 -0.74
N ILE A 180 -11.54 6.79 -0.48
CA ILE A 180 -11.24 8.05 -1.16
C ILE A 180 -11.14 9.14 -0.08
N ASN A 181 -10.02 9.87 -0.03
CA ASN A 181 -9.76 10.93 0.94
C ASN A 181 -9.96 10.49 2.41
N ILE A 182 -9.30 9.41 2.84
CA ILE A 182 -9.36 8.93 4.23
C ILE A 182 -7.95 8.89 4.83
N LYS A 183 -7.79 9.33 6.07
CA LYS A 183 -6.57 9.11 6.88
C LYS A 183 -6.81 7.87 7.76
N PHE A 184 -5.99 6.84 7.61
CA PHE A 184 -5.96 5.66 8.47
C PHE A 184 -4.75 5.74 9.39
N GLU A 185 -4.95 5.57 10.69
CA GLU A 185 -3.91 5.80 11.70
C GLU A 185 -3.84 4.70 12.76
N ASN A 186 -2.63 4.32 13.14
CA ASN A 186 -2.35 3.67 14.41
C ASN A 186 -1.28 4.46 15.18
N THR A 187 -1.68 4.99 16.33
CA THR A 187 -0.90 5.90 17.19
C THR A 187 -0.05 5.16 18.24
N ALA A 188 0.01 3.83 18.20
CA ALA A 188 0.79 3.07 19.17
C ALA A 188 2.28 3.48 19.17
N PRO A 189 2.89 3.72 20.35
CA PRO A 189 4.29 4.12 20.43
C PRO A 189 5.21 2.98 20.00
N HIS A 190 6.18 3.28 19.14
CA HIS A 190 7.19 2.31 18.72
C HIS A 190 8.52 2.51 19.47
N VAL A 191 8.90 1.51 20.25
CA VAL A 191 10.21 1.43 20.91
C VAL A 191 11.10 0.49 20.10
N ILE A 192 12.26 1.00 19.66
CA ILE A 192 13.22 0.25 18.84
C ILE A 192 13.69 -1.00 19.61
N GLY A 193 13.65 -2.16 18.95
CA GLY A 193 14.03 -3.44 19.55
C GLY A 193 13.00 -4.07 20.49
N SER A 194 11.83 -3.44 20.70
CA SER A 194 10.74 -4.07 21.46
C SER A 194 10.06 -5.19 20.69
N ALA A 195 9.74 -6.29 21.37
CA ALA A 195 8.93 -7.38 20.81
C ALA A 195 7.43 -7.04 20.93
N GLY A 196 6.64 -7.34 19.89
CA GLY A 196 5.19 -7.13 19.89
C GLY A 196 4.73 -5.70 19.55
N GLY A 197 5.65 -4.80 19.18
CA GLY A 197 5.36 -3.41 18.81
C GLY A 197 4.76 -3.19 17.42
N GLN A 198 4.33 -4.25 16.71
CA GLN A 198 3.65 -4.16 15.41
C GLN A 198 2.27 -3.54 15.56
N ALA A 199 1.98 -2.45 14.86
CA ALA A 199 0.80 -1.61 15.05
C ALA A 199 0.21 -1.18 13.70
N VAL A 200 -0.74 -1.97 13.20
CA VAL A 200 -1.30 -1.79 11.86
C VAL A 200 -2.35 -0.67 11.85
N ALA A 201 -2.24 0.25 10.89
CA ALA A 201 -3.25 1.29 10.64
C ALA A 201 -4.37 0.75 9.75
N LEU A 202 -4.02 0.12 8.63
CA LEU A 202 -4.97 -0.56 7.75
C LEU A 202 -4.45 -1.94 7.31
N ARG A 203 -5.33 -2.94 7.39
CA ARG A 203 -5.14 -4.27 6.80
C ARG A 203 -6.13 -4.48 5.66
N ILE A 204 -5.65 -4.81 4.47
CA ILE A 204 -6.49 -5.15 3.30
C ILE A 204 -6.27 -6.60 2.85
N SER A 205 -7.36 -7.37 2.81
CA SER A 205 -7.39 -8.80 2.47
C SER A 205 -8.48 -9.17 1.45
N GLY A 206 -9.36 -8.22 1.12
CA GLY A 206 -10.38 -8.34 0.09
C GLY A 206 -9.86 -7.90 -1.28
N THR A 207 -10.08 -8.71 -2.31
CA THR A 207 -9.50 -8.47 -3.65
C THR A 207 -10.26 -7.40 -4.44
N LYS A 208 -9.57 -6.78 -5.40
CA LYS A 208 -10.04 -5.66 -6.26
C LYS A 208 -10.39 -4.40 -5.46
N ALA A 209 -9.62 -4.13 -4.40
CA ALA A 209 -9.77 -2.91 -3.61
C ALA A 209 -8.97 -1.74 -4.19
N ALA A 210 -9.41 -0.52 -3.96
CA ALA A 210 -8.73 0.69 -4.44
C ALA A 210 -8.71 1.81 -3.40
N PHE A 211 -7.60 2.55 -3.36
CA PHE A 211 -7.36 3.64 -2.42
C PHE A 211 -6.92 4.87 -3.22
N TYR A 212 -7.62 5.99 -3.05
CA TYR A 212 -7.38 7.23 -3.77
C TYR A 212 -7.18 8.37 -2.78
N ASN A 213 -6.07 9.11 -2.90
CA ASN A 213 -5.77 10.25 -2.03
C ASN A 213 -5.89 9.91 -0.52
N CYS A 214 -5.49 8.69 -0.14
CA CYS A 214 -5.57 8.21 1.25
C CYS A 214 -4.20 8.31 1.92
N SER A 215 -4.22 8.57 3.23
CA SER A 215 -3.00 8.65 4.05
C SER A 215 -2.97 7.53 5.08
N PHE A 216 -1.80 6.94 5.29
CA PHE A 216 -1.59 5.83 6.21
C PHE A 216 -0.49 6.19 7.20
N TYR A 217 -0.85 6.35 8.47
CA TYR A 217 0.05 6.77 9.54
C TYR A 217 0.25 5.66 10.57
N GLY A 218 1.51 5.38 10.87
CA GLY A 218 1.89 4.41 11.89
C GLY A 218 3.38 4.40 12.10
N SER A 219 3.86 3.37 12.80
CA SER A 219 5.30 3.15 13.03
C SER A 219 5.75 1.82 12.42
N GLN A 220 5.69 0.72 13.18
CA GLN A 220 6.00 -0.61 12.65
C GLN A 220 4.73 -1.26 12.10
N ASP A 221 4.83 -1.88 10.92
CA ASP A 221 3.75 -2.62 10.25
C ASP A 221 2.53 -1.72 9.85
N THR A 222 2.73 -0.44 9.49
CA THR A 222 1.62 0.52 9.21
C THR A 222 0.54 0.01 8.24
N LEU A 223 0.92 -0.42 7.03
CA LEU A 223 0.00 -0.89 5.99
C LEU A 223 0.20 -2.39 5.74
N TYR A 224 -0.76 -3.19 6.21
CA TYR A 224 -0.78 -4.63 5.96
C TYR A 224 -1.54 -4.93 4.66
N ASP A 225 -0.81 -4.87 3.56
CA ASP A 225 -1.22 -5.31 2.21
C ASP A 225 -1.25 -6.84 2.13
N HIS A 226 -2.14 -7.44 2.93
CA HIS A 226 -2.09 -8.85 3.31
C HIS A 226 -2.24 -9.80 2.13
N THR A 227 -3.32 -9.67 1.35
CA THR A 227 -3.55 -10.53 0.16
C THR A 227 -4.63 -9.94 -0.75
N GLY A 228 -4.48 -10.10 -2.08
CA GLY A 228 -5.51 -9.69 -3.04
C GLY A 228 -4.94 -9.09 -4.33
N LEU A 229 -5.70 -8.16 -4.89
CA LEU A 229 -5.37 -7.29 -6.02
C LEU A 229 -5.76 -5.88 -5.58
N HIS A 230 -4.81 -5.00 -5.33
CA HIS A 230 -5.10 -3.66 -4.81
C HIS A 230 -4.46 -2.58 -5.66
N TYR A 231 -5.04 -1.39 -5.61
CA TYR A 231 -4.55 -0.20 -6.31
C TYR A 231 -4.50 0.96 -5.33
N PHE A 232 -3.36 1.63 -5.24
CA PHE A 232 -3.14 2.79 -4.40
C PHE A 232 -2.71 3.94 -5.32
N ASN A 233 -3.51 4.99 -5.40
CA ASN A 233 -3.28 6.15 -6.25
C ASN A 233 -3.20 7.42 -5.38
N ASN A 234 -2.18 8.25 -5.61
CA ASN A 234 -1.94 9.48 -4.86
C ASN A 234 -1.94 9.29 -3.33
N CYS A 235 -1.48 8.13 -2.84
CA CYS A 235 -1.53 7.81 -1.42
C CYS A 235 -0.25 8.26 -0.69
N PHE A 236 -0.38 8.65 0.58
CA PHE A 236 0.76 8.93 1.47
C PHE A 236 0.90 7.80 2.49
N ILE A 237 2.10 7.23 2.66
CA ILE A 237 2.33 6.14 3.62
C ILE A 237 3.55 6.46 4.49
N GLN A 238 3.36 6.46 5.80
CA GLN A 238 4.38 6.74 6.81
C GLN A 238 4.63 5.55 7.74
N GLY A 239 5.90 5.29 8.06
CA GLY A 239 6.28 4.35 9.13
C GLY A 239 7.78 4.17 9.28
N SER A 240 8.20 3.12 9.98
CA SER A 240 9.60 2.84 10.33
C SER A 240 10.08 1.49 9.79
N VAL A 241 9.59 0.39 10.38
CA VAL A 241 9.94 -1.01 10.06
C VAL A 241 8.76 -1.68 9.38
N ASP A 242 9.02 -2.36 8.25
CA ASP A 242 8.05 -3.15 7.48
C ASP A 242 6.70 -2.44 7.24
N PHE A 243 6.75 -1.10 7.11
CA PHE A 243 5.56 -0.25 7.12
C PHE A 243 4.63 -0.42 5.91
N ILE A 244 5.07 -1.15 4.88
CA ILE A 244 4.22 -1.78 3.85
C ILE A 244 4.67 -3.24 3.74
N PHE A 245 3.77 -4.17 4.03
CA PHE A 245 4.10 -5.60 4.07
C PHE A 245 2.91 -6.50 3.76
N GLY A 246 3.18 -7.76 3.41
CA GLY A 246 2.18 -8.78 3.11
C GLY A 246 2.42 -9.49 1.78
N TYR A 247 1.36 -10.02 1.18
CA TYR A 247 1.37 -10.82 -0.06
C TYR A 247 0.39 -10.29 -1.12
N GLY A 248 -0.12 -9.07 -0.96
CA GLY A 248 -0.93 -8.37 -1.96
C GLY A 248 -0.21 -8.26 -3.32
N ARG A 249 -0.99 -8.31 -4.40
CA ARG A 249 -0.52 -7.99 -5.75
C ARG A 249 -1.00 -6.59 -6.08
N SER A 250 -0.21 -5.61 -5.65
CA SER A 250 -0.65 -4.22 -5.58
C SER A 250 0.15 -3.30 -6.49
N LEU A 251 -0.53 -2.32 -7.07
CA LEU A 251 0.09 -1.24 -7.83
C LEU A 251 -0.04 0.06 -7.01
N TYR A 252 1.09 0.69 -6.72
CA TYR A 252 1.17 1.99 -6.06
C TYR A 252 1.60 3.03 -7.08
N GLU A 253 0.75 4.01 -7.36
CA GLU A 253 0.93 5.02 -8.41
C GLU A 253 0.82 6.43 -7.82
N VAL A 254 1.68 7.36 -8.26
CA VAL A 254 1.80 8.75 -7.74
C VAL A 254 1.85 8.83 -6.20
N SER A 255 2.32 7.77 -5.53
CA SER A 255 2.24 7.64 -4.08
C SER A 255 3.56 8.01 -3.40
N THR A 256 3.47 8.66 -2.24
CA THR A 256 4.61 9.19 -1.47
C THR A 256 4.86 8.36 -0.21
N TYR A 257 6.12 8.09 0.09
CA TYR A 257 6.54 7.26 1.23
C TYR A 257 7.43 8.05 2.18
N HIS A 258 7.11 8.05 3.47
CA HIS A 258 7.91 8.71 4.49
C HIS A 258 8.44 7.72 5.54
N GLN A 259 9.75 7.48 5.53
CA GLN A 259 10.41 6.66 6.54
C GLN A 259 10.84 7.52 7.73
N ILE A 260 10.29 7.24 8.91
CA ILE A 260 10.63 7.90 10.18
C ILE A 260 12.08 7.54 10.54
N LYS A 261 12.98 8.54 10.47
CA LYS A 261 14.40 8.36 10.83
C LYS A 261 14.53 8.20 12.35
N GLY A 262 15.14 7.08 12.77
CA GLY A 262 15.38 6.75 14.17
C GLY A 262 15.56 5.25 14.36
N CYS A 263 14.73 4.45 13.70
CA CYS A 263 14.95 3.01 13.57
C CYS A 263 15.98 2.70 12.47
N CYS A 264 16.63 1.54 12.56
CA CYS A 264 17.75 1.14 11.69
C CYS A 264 17.46 1.31 10.20
N SER A 265 18.50 1.67 9.42
CA SER A 265 18.44 1.87 7.96
C SER A 265 18.27 0.55 7.20
N SER A 266 17.09 -0.06 7.35
CA SER A 266 16.62 -1.14 6.49
C SER A 266 16.29 -0.55 5.12
N ARG A 267 17.23 -0.73 4.19
CA ARG A 267 17.10 -0.30 2.80
C ARG A 267 16.11 -1.22 2.09
N TYR A 268 14.82 -0.91 2.18
CA TYR A 268 13.75 -1.72 1.60
C TYR A 268 13.80 -1.74 0.07
N LEU A 269 14.48 -2.75 -0.46
CA LEU A 269 14.25 -3.21 -1.83
C LEU A 269 12.83 -3.81 -1.85
N PHE A 270 11.94 -3.27 -2.69
CA PHE A 270 10.59 -3.81 -2.88
C PHE A 270 10.63 -5.33 -3.08
N LYS A 271 10.10 -6.10 -2.11
CA LYS A 271 10.01 -7.55 -2.21
C LYS A 271 8.82 -7.94 -3.09
N ILE A 272 8.96 -7.62 -4.38
CA ILE A 272 8.09 -8.08 -5.46
C ILE A 272 7.97 -9.61 -5.37
N PRO A 273 6.76 -10.18 -5.18
CA PRO A 273 6.60 -11.62 -5.13
C PRO A 273 6.87 -12.24 -6.51
N ASN A 274 7.66 -13.31 -6.53
CA ASN A 274 8.09 -14.11 -7.69
C ASN A 274 9.23 -13.53 -8.56
N ARG A 275 10.45 -13.44 -8.00
CA ARG A 275 11.65 -13.72 -8.82
C ARG A 275 11.71 -15.24 -9.06
N PRO A 276 11.76 -15.74 -10.31
CA PRO A 276 12.00 -17.16 -10.56
C PRO A 276 13.40 -17.54 -10.05
N ARG A 277 13.48 -18.57 -9.20
CA ARG A 277 14.76 -19.19 -8.79
C ARG A 277 15.32 -19.97 -9.97
N ASN A 278 16.14 -19.32 -10.80
CA ASN A 278 17.07 -19.98 -11.74
C ASN A 278 18.06 -18.97 -12.38
N LEU A 279 18.96 -18.42 -11.57
CA LEU A 279 20.26 -17.93 -12.03
C LEU A 279 21.30 -18.37 -10.99
N LYS A 280 22.29 -19.17 -11.41
CA LYS A 280 23.43 -19.54 -10.55
C LYS A 280 24.33 -18.31 -10.36
N PRO A 281 25.02 -18.17 -9.22
CA PRO A 281 26.02 -17.13 -9.06
C PRO A 281 27.20 -17.41 -10.00
N GLU A 282 27.53 -16.44 -10.84
CA GLU A 282 28.79 -16.40 -11.56
C GLU A 282 29.89 -16.09 -10.54
N LYS A 283 30.97 -16.88 -10.54
CA LYS A 283 32.10 -16.70 -9.62
C LYS A 283 33.04 -15.65 -10.21
N THR A 284 33.39 -14.66 -9.39
CA THR A 284 34.67 -13.94 -9.49
C THR A 284 35.82 -14.86 -9.10
#